data_AF-A0A077F358-F1
#
_entry.id   AF-A0A077F358-F1
#
_cell.length_a   1.000
_cell.length_b   1.000
_cell.length_c   1.000
_cell.angle_alpha   90.00
_cell.angle_beta   90.00
_cell.angle_gamma   90.00
#
_symmetry.space_group_name_H-M   'P 1'
#
loop_
_entity.id
_entity.type
_entity.pdbx_description
1 polymer ?
#
loop_
_entity_poly.entity_id
_entity_poly.type
_entity_poly.pdbx_seq_one_letter_code
_entity_poly.pdbx_strand_id
1 'polypeptide(L)'
;MDEVFMGAHNSVAEVEGAGAYVALSKLRAMLRFSLRKYWPKESFNLYRKHVSRFVEKQGVISERDILKCWLREGDARGTVELKERFFYAVLYYEAAVSRLTEGRPDASAILAMRSALEIGRFDGMQNFMSVVNLAYNGRVLGAKVGKKIREDIYEMLAELLVPGPVNPWRSYAEAANTLSEALSEYVDRNWILLDLDVYEFIITSIEKKGKVRDHYFRHALKGRDVSCPNCAEVFRVEP
;
A
#
# COMPACT_ATOMS: atom_id res chain seq x y z
N MET A 1 34.73 16.27 -1.49
CA MET A 1 33.48 15.48 -1.55
C MET A 1 33.53 14.79 -2.87
N ASP A 2 34.00 13.54 -2.87
CA ASP A 2 34.20 12.79 -4.10
C ASP A 2 32.87 12.14 -4.49
N GLU A 3 32.28 12.63 -5.57
CA GLU A 3 31.20 11.95 -6.26
C GLU A 3 31.72 10.60 -6.79
N VAL A 4 31.26 9.52 -6.17
CA VAL A 4 31.42 8.18 -6.75
C VAL A 4 30.47 8.10 -7.94
N PHE A 5 30.97 8.50 -9.11
CA PHE A 5 30.38 8.16 -10.40
C PHE A 5 30.36 6.63 -10.52
N MET A 6 29.20 6.01 -10.32
CA MET A 6 28.99 4.62 -10.75
C MET A 6 28.95 4.61 -12.27
N GLY A 7 30.12 4.47 -12.89
CA GLY A 7 30.25 4.21 -14.32
C GLY A 7 29.45 2.96 -14.68
N ALA A 8 28.35 3.12 -15.41
CA ALA A 8 27.37 2.07 -15.62
C ALA A 8 27.83 0.97 -16.61
N HIS A 9 28.97 1.11 -17.26
CA HIS A 9 29.39 0.16 -18.31
C HIS A 9 30.89 -0.08 -18.26
N ASN A 10 31.30 -1.32 -17.94
CA ASN A 10 32.64 -1.80 -18.26
C ASN A 10 32.72 -2.00 -19.77
N SER A 11 33.87 -1.72 -20.37
CA SER A 11 34.14 -2.05 -21.77
C SER A 11 34.06 -3.57 -22.01
N VAL A 12 33.78 -3.97 -23.25
CA VAL A 12 33.75 -5.40 -23.63
C VAL A 12 35.08 -6.08 -23.28
N ALA A 13 36.21 -5.42 -23.53
CA ALA A 13 37.54 -5.93 -23.19
C ALA A 13 37.75 -6.17 -21.69
N GLU A 14 37.23 -5.30 -20.82
CA GLU A 14 37.28 -5.48 -19.36
C GLU A 14 36.37 -6.64 -18.89
N VAL A 15 35.29 -6.91 -19.60
CA VAL A 15 34.39 -8.04 -19.32
C VAL A 15 35.04 -9.35 -19.77
N GLU A 16 35.65 -9.38 -20.96
CA GLU A 16 36.36 -10.53 -21.51
C GLU A 16 37.60 -10.91 -20.68
N GLY A 17 38.29 -9.93 -20.10
CA GLY A 17 39.43 -10.15 -19.21
C GLY A 17 39.06 -10.60 -17.79
N ALA A 18 37.78 -10.61 -17.42
CA ALA A 18 37.35 -10.99 -16.08
C ALA A 18 37.27 -12.52 -15.91
N GLY A 19 38.12 -13.09 -15.06
CA GLY A 19 38.05 -14.53 -14.74
C GLY A 19 36.72 -14.94 -14.09
N ALA A 20 36.31 -16.21 -14.28
CA ALA A 20 35.03 -16.75 -13.79
C ALA A 20 34.81 -16.53 -12.26
N TYR A 21 35.87 -16.62 -11.46
CA TYR A 21 35.82 -16.34 -10.02
C TYR A 21 35.48 -14.87 -9.70
N VAL A 22 35.94 -13.93 -10.52
CA VAL A 22 35.62 -12.49 -10.38
C VAL A 22 34.15 -12.26 -10.70
N ALA A 23 33.64 -12.87 -11.77
CA ALA A 23 32.23 -12.79 -12.16
C ALA A 23 31.30 -13.34 -11.06
N LEU A 24 31.61 -14.52 -10.52
CA LEU A 24 30.85 -15.11 -9.40
C LEU A 24 30.94 -14.26 -8.12
N SER A 25 32.09 -13.63 -7.87
CA SER A 25 32.24 -12.73 -6.71
C SER A 25 31.36 -11.47 -6.84
N LYS A 26 31.27 -10.89 -8.04
CA LYS A 26 30.35 -9.78 -8.33
C LYS A 26 28.90 -10.19 -8.17
N LEU A 27 28.51 -11.35 -8.73
CA LEU A 27 27.16 -11.90 -8.57
C LEU A 27 26.78 -12.15 -7.11
N ARG A 28 27.71 -12.69 -6.30
CA ARG A 28 27.53 -12.85 -4.85
C ARG A 28 27.28 -11.52 -4.16
N ALA A 29 28.01 -10.47 -4.53
CA ALA A 29 27.84 -9.14 -3.97
C ALA A 29 26.45 -8.58 -4.30
N MET A 30 25.97 -8.76 -5.54
CA MET A 30 24.61 -8.37 -5.96
C MET A 30 23.54 -9.10 -5.14
N LEU A 31 23.62 -10.43 -5.03
CA LEU A 31 22.68 -11.22 -4.22
C LEU A 31 22.65 -10.76 -2.76
N ARG A 32 23.83 -10.53 -2.17
CA ARG A 32 23.94 -10.03 -0.79
C ARG A 32 23.31 -8.64 -0.64
N PHE A 33 23.56 -7.75 -1.60
CA PHE A 33 22.99 -6.40 -1.59
C PHE A 33 21.47 -6.46 -1.69
N SER A 34 20.91 -7.24 -2.62
CA SER A 34 19.47 -7.40 -2.77
C SER A 34 18.84 -8.00 -1.51
N LEU A 35 19.42 -9.06 -0.91
CA LEU A 35 18.90 -9.60 0.35
C LEU A 35 18.87 -8.53 1.45
N ARG A 36 19.97 -7.78 1.62
CA ARG A 36 20.06 -6.73 2.66
C ARG A 36 19.05 -5.60 2.43
N LYS A 37 18.79 -5.24 1.17
CA LYS A 37 17.86 -4.18 0.80
C LYS A 37 16.42 -4.54 1.15
N TYR A 38 15.98 -5.75 0.80
CA TYR A 38 14.57 -6.14 0.95
C TYR A 38 14.28 -6.92 2.24
N TRP A 39 15.28 -7.61 2.79
CA TRP A 39 15.17 -8.38 4.04
C TRP A 39 16.39 -8.12 4.94
N PRO A 40 16.55 -6.90 5.49
CA PRO A 40 17.73 -6.49 6.25
C PRO A 40 17.99 -7.31 7.53
N LYS A 41 16.97 -8.01 8.02
CA LYS A 41 17.06 -8.88 9.21
C LYS A 41 17.56 -10.29 8.88
N GLU A 42 17.61 -10.66 7.60
CA GLU A 42 18.09 -11.97 7.15
C GLU A 42 19.62 -11.98 7.03
N SER A 43 20.23 -13.10 7.40
CA SER A 43 21.68 -13.30 7.21
C SER A 43 21.94 -13.98 5.88
N PHE A 44 22.59 -13.28 4.95
CA PHE A 44 22.92 -13.84 3.64
C PHE A 44 23.72 -15.13 3.73
N ASN A 45 24.69 -15.21 4.65
CA ASN A 45 25.52 -16.40 4.79
C ASN A 45 24.71 -17.61 5.30
N LEU A 46 23.78 -17.40 6.24
CA LEU A 46 22.91 -18.46 6.76
C LEU A 46 21.90 -18.91 5.70
N TYR A 47 21.22 -17.95 5.06
CA TYR A 47 20.27 -18.21 3.98
C TYR A 47 20.92 -19.04 2.88
N ARG A 48 22.07 -18.60 2.39
CA ARG A 48 22.86 -19.29 1.37
C ARG A 48 23.25 -20.71 1.77
N LYS A 49 23.65 -20.93 3.03
CA LYS A 49 23.95 -22.27 3.58
C LYS A 49 22.72 -23.17 3.63
N HIS A 50 21.52 -22.60 3.79
CA HIS A 50 20.28 -23.38 3.72
C HIS A 50 19.96 -23.76 2.28
N VAL A 51 20.07 -22.79 1.35
CA VAL A 51 19.84 -23.00 -0.08
C VAL A 51 20.84 -23.99 -0.68
N SER A 52 22.10 -23.97 -0.27
CA SER A 52 23.14 -24.85 -0.82
C SER A 52 22.84 -26.34 -0.66
N ARG A 53 22.01 -26.73 0.33
CA ARG A 53 21.58 -28.12 0.55
C ARG A 53 20.73 -28.67 -0.59
N PHE A 54 20.21 -27.79 -1.45
CA PHE A 54 19.34 -28.14 -2.56
C PHE A 54 20.09 -28.22 -3.90
N VAL A 55 21.38 -27.88 -3.95
CA VAL A 55 22.17 -27.86 -5.20
C VAL A 55 22.22 -29.23 -5.88
N GLU A 56 22.29 -30.30 -5.08
CA GLU A 56 22.37 -31.68 -5.55
C GLU A 56 21.02 -32.42 -5.44
N LYS A 57 19.98 -31.74 -4.94
CA LYS A 57 18.66 -32.37 -4.77
C LYS A 57 18.05 -32.64 -6.14
N GLN A 58 17.68 -33.90 -6.38
CA GLN A 58 16.91 -34.29 -7.55
C GLN A 58 15.40 -34.16 -7.26
N GLY A 59 14.65 -33.67 -8.24
CA GLY A 59 13.19 -33.50 -8.15
C GLY A 59 12.73 -32.10 -7.75
N VAL A 60 11.43 -31.95 -7.56
CA VAL A 60 10.78 -30.67 -7.28
C VAL A 60 11.10 -30.20 -5.86
N ILE A 61 11.51 -28.94 -5.71
CA ILE A 61 11.67 -28.28 -4.42
C ILE A 61 10.31 -27.72 -4.03
N SER A 62 9.77 -28.16 -2.89
CA SER A 62 8.47 -27.69 -2.42
C SER A 62 8.55 -26.26 -1.90
N GLU A 63 7.45 -25.51 -1.97
CA GLU A 63 7.36 -24.17 -1.35
C GLU A 63 7.76 -24.20 0.13
N ARG A 64 7.34 -25.24 0.87
CA ARG A 64 7.71 -25.43 2.28
C ARG A 64 9.23 -25.56 2.47
N ASP A 65 9.93 -26.21 1.55
CA ASP A 65 11.39 -26.29 1.61
C ASP A 65 12.05 -24.93 1.38
N ILE A 66 11.49 -24.14 0.46
CA ILE A 66 11.95 -22.77 0.18
C ILE A 66 11.75 -21.88 1.40
N LEU A 67 10.56 -21.91 2.02
CA LEU A 67 10.22 -21.09 3.17
C LEU A 67 11.12 -21.37 4.39
N LYS A 68 11.50 -22.63 4.62
CA LYS A 68 12.44 -23.04 5.68
C LYS A 68 13.85 -22.46 5.53
N CYS A 69 14.21 -21.97 4.35
CA CYS A 69 15.52 -21.33 4.15
C CYS A 69 15.59 -19.95 4.84
N TRP A 70 14.44 -19.31 5.09
CA TRP A 70 14.32 -17.99 5.70
C TRP A 70 14.34 -18.10 7.24
N LEU A 71 15.02 -17.16 7.92
CA LEU A 71 15.13 -17.20 9.39
C LEU A 71 13.81 -16.84 10.09
N ARG A 72 12.94 -16.07 9.44
CA ARG A 72 11.66 -15.64 10.01
C ARG A 72 10.51 -15.94 9.05
N GLU A 73 9.88 -17.11 9.24
CA GLU A 73 8.67 -17.51 8.50
C GLU A 73 7.53 -16.48 8.67
N GLY A 74 7.41 -15.83 9.84
CA GLY A 74 6.33 -14.91 10.19
C GLY A 74 6.46 -13.44 9.72
N ASP A 75 7.67 -12.95 9.39
CA ASP A 75 7.89 -11.57 8.90
C ASP A 75 7.70 -11.45 7.36
N ALA A 76 7.08 -12.47 6.74
CA ALA A 76 6.94 -12.65 5.30
C ALA A 76 5.88 -11.74 4.64
N ARG A 77 5.96 -10.41 4.79
CA ARG A 77 5.23 -9.51 3.88
C ARG A 77 5.94 -9.47 2.52
N GLY A 78 5.36 -10.18 1.56
CA GLY A 78 5.75 -10.27 0.16
C GLY A 78 5.04 -11.46 -0.49
N THR A 79 4.74 -11.40 -1.78
CA THR A 79 4.20 -12.58 -2.49
C THR A 79 5.22 -13.71 -2.41
N VAL A 80 4.77 -14.93 -2.11
CA VAL A 80 5.58 -16.16 -2.09
C VAL A 80 6.53 -16.22 -3.30
N GLU A 81 6.01 -15.81 -4.45
CA GLU A 81 6.71 -15.71 -5.73
C GLU A 81 8.04 -14.91 -5.69
N LEU A 82 8.11 -13.81 -4.93
CA LEU A 82 9.34 -13.01 -4.82
C LEU A 82 10.42 -13.72 -4.00
N LYS A 83 10.02 -14.44 -2.95
CA LYS A 83 10.93 -15.24 -2.13
C LYS A 83 11.42 -16.46 -2.89
N GLU A 84 10.55 -17.10 -3.67
CA GLU A 84 10.91 -18.22 -4.54
C GLU A 84 11.90 -17.79 -5.62
N ARG A 85 11.68 -16.65 -6.28
CA ARG A 85 12.63 -16.12 -7.28
C ARG A 85 14.00 -15.84 -6.66
N PHE A 86 14.04 -15.21 -5.48
CA PHE A 86 15.29 -14.97 -4.78
C PHE A 86 15.97 -16.27 -4.32
N PHE A 87 15.19 -17.27 -3.92
CA PHE A 87 15.68 -18.62 -3.64
C PHE A 87 16.37 -19.24 -4.85
N TYR A 88 15.72 -19.24 -6.03
CA TYR A 88 16.31 -19.80 -7.25
C TYR A 88 17.54 -19.02 -7.71
N ALA A 89 17.54 -17.69 -7.56
CA ALA A 89 18.73 -16.88 -7.83
C ALA A 89 19.94 -17.33 -7.00
N VAL A 90 19.76 -17.57 -5.70
CA VAL A 90 20.83 -18.07 -4.82
C VAL A 90 21.19 -19.52 -5.12
N LEU A 91 20.19 -20.37 -5.45
CA LEU A 91 20.42 -21.78 -5.78
C LEU A 91 21.30 -21.93 -7.02
N TYR A 92 20.99 -21.21 -8.10
CA TYR A 92 21.79 -21.23 -9.31
C TYR A 92 23.19 -20.65 -9.09
N TYR A 93 23.33 -19.65 -8.22
CA TYR A 93 24.65 -19.15 -7.83
C TYR A 93 25.49 -20.20 -7.10
N GLU A 94 24.93 -20.88 -6.10
CA GLU A 94 25.65 -21.94 -5.36
C GLU A 94 26.00 -23.11 -6.27
N ALA A 95 25.10 -23.48 -7.18
CA ALA A 95 25.37 -24.49 -8.20
C ALA A 95 26.51 -24.05 -9.14
N ALA A 96 26.54 -22.77 -9.55
CA ALA A 96 27.62 -22.25 -10.40
C ALA A 96 28.98 -22.33 -9.70
N VAL A 97 29.04 -21.95 -8.42
CA VAL A 97 30.26 -22.08 -7.59
C VAL A 97 30.72 -23.54 -7.52
N SER A 98 29.81 -24.49 -7.24
CA SER A 98 30.14 -25.93 -7.21
C SER A 98 30.70 -26.41 -8.55
N ARG A 99 30.05 -26.07 -9.68
CA ARG A 99 30.54 -26.49 -11.00
C ARG A 99 31.89 -25.88 -11.37
N LEU A 100 32.16 -24.63 -10.97
CA LEU A 100 33.47 -24.04 -11.19
C LEU A 100 34.56 -24.77 -10.38
N THR A 101 34.28 -25.12 -9.12
CA THR A 101 35.23 -25.87 -8.28
C THR A 101 35.47 -27.30 -8.78
N GLU A 102 34.51 -27.90 -9.47
CA GLU A 102 34.62 -29.20 -10.15
C GLU A 102 35.37 -29.12 -11.50
N GLY A 103 35.87 -27.95 -11.90
CA GLY A 103 36.55 -27.76 -13.19
C GLY A 103 35.59 -27.76 -14.38
N ARG A 104 34.32 -27.39 -14.18
CA ARG A 104 33.28 -27.31 -15.22
C ARG A 104 32.87 -25.85 -15.48
N PRO A 105 33.74 -25.04 -16.12
CA PRO A 105 33.51 -23.60 -16.28
C PRO A 105 32.28 -23.26 -17.13
N ASP A 106 31.97 -24.04 -18.17
CA ASP A 106 30.83 -23.80 -19.05
C ASP A 106 29.49 -23.96 -18.30
N ALA A 107 29.38 -25.04 -17.51
CA ALA A 107 28.21 -25.28 -16.66
C ALA A 107 28.07 -24.19 -15.60
N SER A 108 29.19 -23.76 -15.00
CA SER A 108 29.22 -22.62 -14.08
C SER A 108 28.69 -21.34 -14.74
N ALA A 109 29.12 -21.03 -15.96
CA ALA A 109 28.69 -19.83 -16.68
C ALA A 109 27.18 -19.83 -16.94
N ILE A 110 26.62 -20.95 -17.40
CA ILE A 110 25.17 -21.09 -17.64
C ILE A 110 24.37 -20.88 -16.35
N LEU A 111 24.82 -21.46 -15.25
CA LEU A 111 24.16 -21.33 -13.94
C LEU A 111 24.28 -19.91 -13.39
N ALA A 112 25.43 -19.26 -13.55
CA ALA A 112 25.63 -17.86 -13.17
C ALA A 112 24.71 -16.91 -13.97
N MET A 113 24.55 -17.15 -15.27
CA MET A 113 23.60 -16.41 -16.11
C MET A 113 22.15 -16.61 -15.64
N ARG A 114 21.77 -17.83 -15.26
CA ARG A 114 20.43 -18.11 -14.70
C ARG A 114 20.20 -17.42 -13.37
N SER A 115 21.20 -17.41 -12.49
CA SER A 115 21.15 -16.65 -11.25
C SER A 115 20.92 -15.16 -11.52
N ALA A 116 21.72 -14.55 -12.41
CA ALA A 116 21.59 -13.14 -12.76
C ALA A 116 20.21 -12.80 -13.36
N LEU A 117 19.65 -13.68 -14.19
CA LEU A 117 18.31 -13.51 -14.75
C LEU A 117 17.23 -13.47 -13.66
N GLU A 118 17.30 -14.39 -12.69
CA GLU A 118 16.31 -14.43 -11.59
C GLU A 118 16.41 -13.21 -10.68
N ILE A 119 17.62 -12.68 -10.44
CA ILE A 119 17.80 -11.39 -9.75
C ILE A 119 17.15 -10.25 -10.52
N GLY A 120 17.39 -10.16 -11.84
CA GLY A 120 16.81 -9.11 -12.68
C GLY A 120 15.27 -9.16 -12.70
N ARG A 121 14.69 -10.36 -12.77
CA ARG A 121 13.24 -10.57 -12.65
C ARG A 121 12.71 -10.18 -11.29
N PHE A 122 13.43 -10.52 -10.22
CA PHE A 122 13.07 -10.15 -8.86
C PHE A 122 13.06 -8.63 -8.66
N ASP A 123 14.12 -7.92 -9.06
CA ASP A 123 14.19 -6.45 -8.95
C ASP A 123 13.13 -5.76 -9.82
N GLY A 124 12.88 -6.28 -11.03
CA GLY A 124 11.81 -5.79 -11.90
C GLY A 124 10.42 -5.93 -11.27
N MET A 125 10.13 -7.09 -10.66
CA MET A 125 8.85 -7.34 -9.99
C MET A 125 8.69 -6.48 -8.73
N GLN A 126 9.77 -6.25 -7.97
CA GLN A 126 9.75 -5.33 -6.82
C GLN A 126 9.45 -3.89 -7.25
N ASN A 127 10.08 -3.41 -8.33
CA ASN A 127 9.81 -2.08 -8.87
C ASN A 127 8.37 -1.95 -9.38
N PHE A 128 7.83 -2.99 -10.01
CA PHE A 128 6.42 -3.00 -10.41
C PHE A 128 5.48 -2.92 -9.20
N MET A 129 5.72 -3.76 -8.17
CA MET A 129 4.92 -3.78 -6.95
C MET A 129 5.00 -2.46 -6.17
N SER A 130 6.15 -1.78 -6.16
CA SER A 130 6.28 -0.48 -5.49
C SER A 130 5.45 0.61 -6.18
N VAL A 131 5.44 0.65 -7.52
CA VAL A 131 4.64 1.59 -8.32
C VAL A 131 3.14 1.35 -8.12
N VAL A 132 2.69 0.09 -8.18
CA VAL A 132 1.28 -0.26 -7.98
C VAL A 132 0.83 0.04 -6.54
N ASN A 133 1.65 -0.28 -5.54
CA ASN A 133 1.34 0.02 -4.14
C ASN A 133 1.32 1.52 -3.85
N LEU A 134 2.17 2.33 -4.49
CA LEU A 134 2.12 3.79 -4.39
C LEU A 134 0.77 4.34 -4.88
N ALA A 135 0.28 3.86 -6.03
CA ALA A 135 -1.02 4.27 -6.57
C ALA A 135 -2.18 3.84 -5.65
N TYR A 136 -2.15 2.62 -5.11
CA TYR A 136 -3.16 2.13 -4.18
C TYR A 136 -3.14 2.89 -2.85
N ASN A 137 -1.96 3.08 -2.26
CA ASN A 137 -1.80 3.83 -1.02
C ASN A 137 -2.23 5.29 -1.20
N GLY A 138 -1.93 5.91 -2.35
CA GLY A 138 -2.41 7.25 -2.70
C GLY A 138 -3.94 7.32 -2.72
N ARG A 139 -4.62 6.35 -3.33
CA ARG A 139 -6.10 6.26 -3.31
C ARG A 139 -6.66 6.08 -1.90
N VAL A 140 -6.06 5.22 -1.09
CA VAL A 140 -6.50 4.97 0.30
C VAL A 140 -6.27 6.20 1.19
N LEU A 141 -5.12 6.88 1.04
CA LEU A 141 -4.83 8.13 1.72
C LEU A 141 -5.81 9.23 1.30
N GLY A 142 -6.07 9.39 0.01
CA GLY A 142 -7.09 10.31 -0.51
C GLY A 142 -8.48 10.01 0.05
N ALA A 143 -8.89 8.74 0.10
CA ALA A 143 -10.17 8.33 0.66
C ALA A 143 -10.27 8.63 2.18
N LYS A 144 -9.20 8.41 2.94
CA LYS A 144 -9.14 8.75 4.37
C LYS A 144 -9.22 10.25 4.61
N VAL A 145 -8.48 11.04 3.83
CA VAL A 145 -8.51 12.51 3.90
C VAL A 145 -9.91 13.02 3.55
N GLY A 146 -10.51 12.54 2.46
CA GLY A 146 -11.88 12.90 2.08
C GLY A 146 -12.95 12.45 3.08
N LYS A 147 -12.73 11.36 3.82
CA LYS A 147 -13.59 10.98 4.95
C LYS A 147 -13.47 11.97 6.10
N LYS A 148 -12.24 12.34 6.48
CA LYS A 148 -11.98 13.29 7.57
C LYS A 148 -12.55 14.67 7.27
N ILE A 149 -12.41 15.16 6.03
CA ILE A 149 -13.00 16.44 5.60
C ILE A 149 -14.53 16.39 5.74
N ARG A 150 -15.18 15.31 5.28
CA ARG A 150 -16.64 15.17 5.43
C ARG A 150 -17.09 15.04 6.88
N GLU A 151 -16.30 14.40 7.73
CA GLU A 151 -16.56 14.35 9.18
C GLU A 151 -16.46 15.74 9.79
N ASP A 152 -15.45 16.53 9.45
CA ASP A 152 -15.26 17.91 9.93
C ASP A 152 -16.43 18.83 9.53
N ILE A 153 -16.87 18.75 8.26
CA ILE A 153 -18.04 19.50 7.76
C ILE A 153 -19.33 19.02 8.46
N TYR A 154 -19.47 17.72 8.71
CA TYR A 154 -20.59 17.15 9.47
C TYR A 154 -20.60 17.62 10.93
N GLU A 155 -19.42 17.78 11.54
CA GLU A 155 -19.29 18.30 12.89
C GLU A 155 -19.75 19.76 12.96
N MET A 156 -19.28 20.61 12.04
CA MET A 156 -19.69 22.00 11.94
C MET A 156 -21.20 22.14 11.71
N LEU A 157 -21.79 21.33 10.82
CA LEU A 157 -23.24 21.32 10.60
C LEU A 157 -24.00 21.01 11.90
N ALA A 158 -23.51 20.06 12.71
CA ALA A 158 -24.13 19.77 14.00
C ALA A 158 -24.03 20.95 14.97
N GLU A 159 -22.93 21.69 14.98
CA GLU A 159 -22.76 22.90 15.79
C GLU A 159 -23.72 24.02 15.38
N LEU A 160 -23.90 24.25 14.08
CA LEU A 160 -24.86 25.23 13.56
C LEU A 160 -26.31 24.91 13.96
N LEU A 161 -26.61 23.64 14.21
CA LEU A 161 -27.93 23.18 14.65
C LEU A 161 -28.16 23.31 16.17
N VAL A 162 -27.14 23.56 16.99
CA VAL A 162 -27.26 23.70 18.46
C VAL A 162 -28.13 24.89 18.91
N PRO A 163 -27.93 26.12 18.41
CA PRO A 163 -28.72 27.27 18.87
C PRO A 163 -30.20 27.17 18.46
N GLY A 164 -30.50 26.38 17.42
CA GLY A 164 -31.84 26.22 16.87
C GLY A 164 -32.35 27.46 16.13
N PRO A 165 -33.39 27.30 15.29
CA PRO A 165 -34.00 28.40 14.58
C PRO A 165 -34.95 29.21 15.48
N VAL A 166 -35.21 30.46 15.10
CA VAL A 166 -36.20 31.33 15.76
C VAL A 166 -37.61 30.73 15.70
N ASN A 167 -37.95 30.09 14.57
CA ASN A 167 -39.19 29.32 14.37
C ASN A 167 -38.85 27.87 14.05
N PRO A 168 -39.61 26.88 14.57
CA PRO A 168 -39.41 25.47 14.23
C PRO A 168 -39.43 25.22 12.72
N TRP A 169 -38.41 24.52 12.22
CA TRP A 169 -38.37 24.12 10.81
C TRP A 169 -39.49 23.13 10.48
N ARG A 170 -40.14 23.35 9.34
CA ARG A 170 -41.26 22.53 8.85
C ARG A 170 -40.83 21.50 7.81
N SER A 171 -39.63 21.63 7.25
CA SER A 171 -39.07 20.69 6.28
C SER A 171 -37.55 20.65 6.35
N TYR A 172 -36.93 19.65 5.71
CA TYR A 172 -35.47 19.58 5.56
C TYR A 172 -34.95 20.71 4.66
N ALA A 173 -35.71 21.07 3.62
CA ALA A 173 -35.37 22.17 2.71
C ALA A 173 -35.29 23.53 3.42
N GLU A 174 -36.17 23.78 4.39
CA GLU A 174 -36.15 25.02 5.18
C GLU A 174 -34.89 25.11 6.05
N ALA A 175 -34.49 23.99 6.67
CA ALA A 175 -33.23 23.91 7.41
C ALA A 175 -32.02 24.07 6.48
N ALA A 176 -32.02 23.39 5.33
CA ALA A 176 -30.95 23.50 4.35
C ALA A 176 -30.79 24.94 3.84
N ASN A 177 -31.86 25.63 3.48
CA ASN A 177 -31.82 27.05 3.07
C ASN A 177 -31.27 27.96 4.17
N THR A 178 -31.62 27.70 5.44
CA THR A 178 -31.16 28.52 6.58
C THR A 178 -29.68 28.31 6.88
N LEU A 179 -29.18 27.09 6.70
CA LEU A 179 -27.84 26.68 7.14
C LEU A 179 -26.80 26.70 6.02
N SER A 180 -27.22 26.73 4.76
CA SER A 180 -26.33 26.61 3.60
C SER A 180 -25.30 27.72 3.56
N GLU A 181 -25.67 28.97 3.80
CA GLU A 181 -24.72 30.10 3.73
C GLU A 181 -23.57 29.94 4.74
N ALA A 182 -23.91 29.68 6.02
CA ALA A 182 -22.91 29.50 7.07
C ALA A 182 -22.03 28.25 6.87
N LEU A 183 -22.60 27.16 6.35
CA LEU A 183 -21.83 25.95 6.08
C LEU A 183 -20.95 26.09 4.83
N SER A 184 -21.44 26.77 3.79
CA SER A 184 -20.65 27.11 2.59
C SER A 184 -19.47 28.01 2.94
N GLU A 185 -19.68 29.06 3.73
CA GLU A 185 -18.57 29.92 4.19
C GLU A 185 -17.50 29.14 4.95
N TYR A 186 -17.91 28.17 5.77
CA TYR A 186 -16.99 27.30 6.48
C TYR A 186 -16.21 26.38 5.53
N VAL A 187 -16.88 25.77 4.56
CA VAL A 187 -16.25 24.92 3.54
C VAL A 187 -15.27 25.74 2.71
N ASP A 188 -15.65 26.90 2.21
CA ASP A 188 -14.80 27.75 1.39
C ASP A 188 -13.56 28.24 2.15
N ARG A 189 -13.72 28.57 3.44
CA ARG A 189 -12.61 29.04 4.28
C ARG A 189 -11.58 27.95 4.58
N ASN A 190 -12.03 26.73 4.83
CA ASN A 190 -11.16 25.64 5.28
C ASN A 190 -10.72 24.71 4.13
N TRP A 191 -11.50 24.65 3.04
CA TRP A 191 -11.40 23.65 1.98
C TRP A 191 -11.67 24.25 0.59
N ILE A 192 -10.96 25.34 0.23
CA ILE A 192 -11.11 26.15 -1.01
C ILE A 192 -11.29 25.35 -2.33
N LEU A 193 -10.77 24.12 -2.41
CA LEU A 193 -10.82 23.29 -3.62
C LEU A 193 -11.84 22.15 -3.55
N LEU A 194 -12.66 22.09 -2.49
CA LEU A 194 -13.66 21.06 -2.31
C LEU A 194 -14.95 21.41 -3.07
N ASP A 195 -15.25 20.63 -4.10
CA ASP A 195 -16.53 20.69 -4.81
C ASP A 195 -17.57 19.85 -4.04
N LEU A 196 -18.28 20.49 -3.10
CA LEU A 196 -19.33 19.87 -2.28
C LEU A 196 -20.66 20.60 -2.51
N ASP A 197 -21.70 19.85 -2.87
CA ASP A 197 -23.08 20.36 -2.81
C ASP A 197 -23.52 20.45 -1.35
N VAL A 198 -23.39 21.66 -0.79
CA VAL A 198 -23.69 21.96 0.63
C VAL A 198 -25.16 21.73 0.94
N TYR A 199 -26.06 22.10 0.03
CA TYR A 199 -27.50 21.95 0.24
C TYR A 199 -27.89 20.47 0.34
N GLU A 200 -27.42 19.66 -0.62
CA GLU A 200 -27.66 18.22 -0.64
C GLU A 200 -26.96 17.51 0.54
N PHE A 201 -25.77 17.97 0.91
CA PHE A 201 -25.05 17.46 2.07
C PHE A 201 -25.85 17.66 3.37
N ILE A 202 -26.51 18.80 3.55
CA ILE A 202 -27.34 19.08 4.73
C ILE A 202 -28.55 18.14 4.77
N ILE A 203 -29.30 18.04 3.67
CA ILE A 203 -30.49 17.17 3.59
C ILE A 203 -30.11 15.72 3.91
N THR A 204 -29.12 15.19 3.19
CA THR A 204 -28.68 13.80 3.38
C THR A 204 -28.10 13.54 4.78
N SER A 205 -27.51 14.54 5.43
CA SER A 205 -27.01 14.45 6.81
C SER A 205 -28.13 14.44 7.87
N ILE A 206 -29.26 15.11 7.60
CA ILE A 206 -30.45 15.09 8.46
C ILE A 206 -31.22 13.77 8.32
N GLU A 207 -31.28 13.21 7.11
CA GLU A 207 -31.96 11.93 6.88
C GLU A 207 -31.25 10.75 7.56
N LYS A 208 -29.90 10.77 7.53
CA LYS A 208 -29.06 9.73 8.12
C LYS A 208 -29.11 9.77 9.64
N LYS A 209 -29.10 8.58 10.27
CA LYS A 209 -28.99 8.47 11.73
C LYS A 209 -27.69 9.13 12.21
N GLY A 210 -27.78 9.92 13.28
CA GLY A 210 -26.62 10.58 13.89
C GLY A 210 -26.98 11.93 14.49
N LYS A 211 -25.97 12.60 15.05
CA LYS A 211 -26.16 13.83 15.83
C LYS A 211 -26.82 14.96 15.05
N VAL A 212 -26.53 15.14 13.75
CA VAL A 212 -27.16 16.19 12.92
C VAL A 212 -28.67 16.01 12.89
N ARG A 213 -29.13 14.77 12.65
CA ARG A 213 -30.53 14.40 12.74
C ARG A 213 -31.12 14.64 14.13
N ASP A 214 -30.40 14.23 15.18
CA ASP A 214 -30.87 14.37 16.57
C ASP A 214 -31.00 15.85 16.99
N HIS A 215 -30.10 16.71 16.51
CA HIS A 215 -30.19 18.15 16.70
C HIS A 215 -31.36 18.73 15.90
N TYR A 216 -31.50 18.39 14.62
CA TYR A 216 -32.62 18.84 13.80
C TYR A 216 -33.98 18.51 14.45
N PHE A 217 -34.22 17.26 14.85
CA PHE A 217 -35.50 16.85 15.43
C PHE A 217 -35.78 17.47 16.80
N ARG A 218 -34.75 17.85 17.57
CA ARG A 218 -34.93 18.61 18.82
C ARG A 218 -35.56 19.99 18.59
N HIS A 219 -35.41 20.56 17.40
CA HIS A 219 -35.95 21.88 17.06
C HIS A 219 -37.18 21.81 16.15
N ALA A 220 -37.27 20.80 15.28
CA ALA A 220 -38.43 20.57 14.43
C ALA A 220 -39.68 20.11 15.21
N LEU A 221 -39.50 19.47 16.37
CA LEU A 221 -40.59 18.93 17.20
C LEU A 221 -41.00 19.83 18.37
N LYS A 222 -40.37 21.00 18.57
CA LYS A 222 -40.81 21.98 19.59
C LYS A 222 -42.17 22.57 19.18
N GLY A 223 -43.24 21.84 19.55
CA GLY A 223 -44.63 22.10 19.18
C GLY A 223 -45.50 20.85 19.05
N ARG A 224 -44.95 19.63 19.13
CA ARG A 224 -45.75 18.38 19.22
C ARG A 224 -45.27 17.51 20.38
N ASP A 225 -46.22 16.97 21.14
CA ASP A 225 -45.98 16.00 22.21
C ASP A 225 -45.05 14.87 21.74
N VAL A 226 -43.93 14.70 22.44
CA VAL A 226 -42.82 13.78 22.10
C VAL A 226 -43.13 12.33 22.53
N SER A 227 -44.41 11.97 22.63
CA SER A 227 -44.85 10.64 23.11
C SER A 227 -45.08 9.62 22.00
N CYS A 228 -44.84 9.95 20.72
CA CYS A 228 -45.09 9.03 19.61
C CYS A 228 -43.77 8.57 18.94
N PRO A 229 -43.38 7.29 19.11
CA PRO A 229 -42.18 6.71 18.49
C PRO A 229 -42.21 6.69 16.95
N ASN A 230 -43.39 6.89 16.33
CA ASN A 230 -43.60 6.78 14.88
C ASN A 230 -43.78 8.11 14.14
N CYS A 231 -43.69 9.27 14.81
CA CYS A 231 -43.85 10.56 14.11
C CYS A 231 -42.71 10.92 13.15
N ALA A 232 -41.61 10.15 13.12
CA ALA A 232 -40.52 10.33 12.17
C ALA A 232 -40.86 9.86 10.73
N GLU A 233 -41.99 9.20 10.49
CA GLU A 233 -42.38 8.71 9.16
C GLU A 233 -43.20 9.71 8.32
N VAL A 234 -43.60 10.87 8.87
CA VAL A 234 -44.54 11.79 8.19
C VAL A 234 -43.84 12.79 7.24
N PHE A 235 -42.52 12.69 7.04
CA PHE A 235 -41.78 13.54 6.09
C PHE A 235 -41.29 12.81 4.83
N ARG A 236 -41.93 11.70 4.45
CA ARG A 236 -41.82 11.23 3.07
C ARG A 236 -42.73 12.09 2.20
N VAL A 237 -42.12 13.06 1.52
CA VAL A 237 -42.73 13.70 0.35
C VAL A 237 -42.90 12.58 -0.69
N GLU A 238 -44.14 12.23 -1.00
CA GLU A 238 -44.46 11.44 -2.20
C GLU A 238 -44.03 12.23 -3.46
N PRO A 239 -43.62 11.53 -4.53
CA PRO A 239 -42.83 12.07 -5.65
C PRO A 239 -43.43 13.29 -6.37
#